data_AF-A0A954KTQ3-F1
#
_entry.id   AF-A0A954KTQ3-F1
#
_cell.length_a   1.000
_cell.length_b   1.000
_cell.length_c   1.000
_cell.angle_alpha   90.00
_cell.angle_beta   90.00
_cell.angle_gamma   90.00
#
_symmetry.space_group_name_H-M   'P 1'
#
loop_
_entity.id
_entity.type
_entity.pdbx_description
1 polymer ?
#
loop_
_entity_poly.entity_id
_entity_poly.type
_entity_poly.pdbx_seq_one_letter_code
_entity_poly.pdbx_strand_id
1 'polypeptide(L)'
;DDSAFAAASLGNFLWVTCTRSNPAVDVGGVDAFTLHKHWGCRGSLVIDARIKPHHAPPLVEDPDVARRVDALAARRGPLARWL
;
A
#
# COMPACT_ATOMS: atom_id res chain seq x y z
N ASP A 1 -4.59 2.68 -6.88
CA ASP A 1 -4.33 3.20 -8.24
C ASP A 1 -3.16 2.56 -8.95
N ASP A 2 -2.30 1.76 -8.29
CA ASP A 2 -1.28 0.94 -8.96
C ASP A 2 -1.48 -0.53 -8.56
N SER A 3 -2.11 -1.30 -9.44
CA SER A 3 -2.37 -2.73 -9.21
C SER A 3 -1.13 -3.59 -9.40
N ALA A 4 -0.17 -3.16 -10.23
CA ALA A 4 1.06 -3.91 -10.45
C ALA A 4 1.93 -3.89 -9.19
N PHE A 5 2.08 -2.72 -8.56
CA PHE A 5 2.76 -2.60 -7.26
C PHE A 5 2.08 -3.43 -6.17
N ALA A 6 0.76 -3.33 -6.04
CA ALA A 6 0.00 -4.05 -5.02
C ALA A 6 0.11 -5.57 -5.17
N ALA A 7 0.11 -6.08 -6.42
CA ALA A 7 0.21 -7.51 -6.71
C ALA A 7 1.64 -8.08 -6.65
N ALA A 8 2.67 -7.21 -6.66
CA ALA A 8 4.06 -7.65 -6.70
C ALA A 8 4.51 -8.45 -5.47
N SER A 9 3.88 -8.21 -4.31
CA SER A 9 4.17 -8.98 -3.09
C SER A 9 2.99 -8.94 -2.11
N LEU A 10 2.94 -9.92 -1.20
CA LEU A 10 1.98 -9.92 -0.10
C LEU A 10 2.15 -8.68 0.80
N GLY A 11 3.39 -8.24 1.03
CA GLY A 11 3.68 -7.05 1.82
C GLY A 11 3.07 -5.78 1.22
N ASN A 12 3.17 -5.61 -0.11
CA ASN A 12 2.58 -4.48 -0.81
C ASN A 12 1.05 -4.54 -0.76
N PHE A 13 0.46 -5.72 -0.98
CA PHE A 13 -0.98 -5.91 -0.86
C PHE A 13 -1.51 -5.51 0.52
N LEU A 14 -0.85 -6.01 1.59
CA LEU A 14 -1.23 -5.70 2.97
C LEU A 14 -1.07 -4.22 3.27
N TRP A 15 0.06 -3.61 2.88
CA TRP A 15 0.31 -2.19 3.08
C TRP A 15 -0.75 -1.33 2.39
N VAL A 16 -0.98 -1.55 1.09
CA VAL A 16 -1.94 -0.77 0.31
C VAL A 16 -3.35 -0.93 0.85
N THR A 17 -3.76 -2.15 1.18
CA THR A 17 -5.12 -2.44 1.66
C THR A 17 -5.37 -1.87 3.05
N CYS A 18 -4.50 -2.19 4.02
CA CYS A 18 -4.72 -1.82 5.43
C CYS A 18 -4.50 -0.32 5.72
N THR A 19 -3.77 0.40 4.88
CA THR A 19 -3.56 1.85 5.06
C THR A 19 -4.56 2.71 4.30
N ARG A 20 -5.35 2.12 3.39
CA ARG A 20 -6.22 2.89 2.48
C ARG A 20 -7.67 2.44 2.46
N SER A 21 -8.01 1.30 3.04
CA SER A 21 -9.37 0.77 3.06
C SER A 21 -10.04 0.99 4.41
N ASN A 22 -11.29 1.45 4.40
CA ASN A 22 -12.21 1.38 5.53
C ASN A 22 -13.15 0.17 5.33
N PRO A 23 -12.99 -0.93 6.09
CA PRO A 23 -13.76 -2.16 5.88
C PRO A 23 -15.28 -1.99 5.89
N ALA A 24 -15.80 -0.94 6.55
CA ALA A 24 -17.24 -0.68 6.63
C ALA A 24 -17.84 -0.17 5.31
N VAL A 25 -17.06 0.48 4.46
CA VAL A 25 -17.56 1.16 3.25
C VAL A 25 -16.81 0.78 1.97
N ASP A 26 -15.58 0.26 2.09
CA ASP A 26 -14.71 -0.05 0.96
C ASP A 26 -14.72 -1.54 0.59
N VAL A 27 -15.56 -2.35 1.22
CA VAL A 27 -15.66 -3.80 0.94
C VAL A 27 -16.94 -4.07 0.15
N GLY A 28 -16.77 -4.61 -1.05
CA GLY A 28 -17.84 -5.07 -1.92
C GLY A 28 -17.58 -6.49 -2.43
N GLY A 29 -18.55 -7.08 -3.11
CA GLY A 29 -18.36 -8.39 -3.71
C GLY A 29 -19.37 -8.68 -4.80
N VAL A 30 -18.97 -9.50 -5.77
CA VAL A 30 -19.88 -9.97 -6.83
C VAL A 30 -20.91 -10.90 -6.20
N ASP A 31 -22.20 -10.65 -6.48
CA ASP A 31 -23.33 -11.32 -5.83
C ASP A 31 -23.25 -11.27 -4.29
N ALA A 32 -23.01 -10.07 -3.75
CA ALA A 32 -23.02 -9.82 -2.31
C ALA A 32 -24.40 -10.13 -1.70
N PHE A 33 -24.40 -10.66 -0.48
CA PHE A 33 -25.60 -11.02 0.26
C PHE A 33 -25.40 -10.79 1.76
N THR A 34 -26.52 -10.70 2.48
CA THR A 34 -26.53 -10.75 3.94
C THR A 34 -27.42 -11.91 4.38
N LEU A 35 -26.85 -12.87 5.11
CA LEU A 35 -27.59 -14.01 5.66
C LEU A 35 -27.33 -14.09 7.17
N HIS A 36 -28.40 -14.10 7.98
CA HIS A 36 -28.29 -14.11 9.45
C HIS A 36 -27.36 -13.00 10.02
N LYS A 37 -27.40 -11.79 9.44
CA LYS A 37 -26.53 -10.64 9.78
C LYS A 37 -25.05 -10.79 9.40
N HIS A 38 -24.68 -11.86 8.70
CA HIS A 38 -23.35 -11.99 8.10
C HIS A 38 -23.39 -11.49 6.67
N TRP A 39 -22.53 -10.52 6.37
CA TRP A 39 -22.26 -10.12 4.99
C TRP A 39 -21.31 -11.12 4.32
N GLY A 40 -21.54 -11.40 3.04
CA GLY A 40 -20.66 -12.20 2.22
C GLY A 40 -20.90 -11.96 0.73
N CYS A 41 -20.17 -12.65 -0.13
CA CYS A 41 -20.35 -12.62 -1.57
C CYS A 41 -20.14 -14.01 -2.17
N ARG A 42 -20.80 -14.31 -3.30
CA ARG A 42 -20.65 -15.61 -3.99
C ARG A 42 -19.55 -15.59 -5.05
N GLY A 43 -19.21 -14.41 -5.57
CA GLY A 43 -18.09 -14.21 -6.46
C GLY A 43 -16.91 -13.51 -5.78
N SER A 44 -16.12 -12.80 -6.59
CA SER A 44 -14.92 -12.11 -6.13
C SER A 44 -15.22 -11.03 -5.09
N LEU A 45 -14.43 -11.02 -4.01
CA LEU A 45 -14.32 -9.92 -3.08
C LEU A 45 -13.60 -8.74 -3.76
N VAL A 46 -14.12 -7.54 -3.59
CA VAL A 46 -13.53 -6.30 -4.11
C VAL A 46 -13.28 -5.38 -2.92
N ILE A 47 -12.04 -4.92 -2.77
CA ILE A 47 -11.64 -4.00 -1.71
C ILE A 47 -11.14 -2.71 -2.37
N ASP A 48 -11.78 -1.59 -2.05
CA ASP A 48 -11.33 -0.27 -2.52
C ASP A 48 -10.14 0.22 -1.69
N ALA A 49 -8.94 -0.12 -2.14
CA ALA A 49 -7.68 0.35 -1.58
C ALA A 49 -7.08 1.58 -2.31
N ARG A 50 -7.90 2.38 -3.01
CA ARG A 50 -7.44 3.62 -3.67
C ARG A 50 -7.15 4.70 -2.63
N ILE A 51 -6.34 5.68 -2.99
CA ILE A 51 -6.08 6.84 -2.12
C ILE A 51 -7.32 7.73 -2.11
N LYS A 52 -7.73 8.21 -0.93
CA LYS A 52 -8.86 9.13 -0.77
C LYS A 52 -8.35 10.55 -0.50
N PRO A 53 -9.12 11.61 -0.83
CA PRO A 53 -8.70 13.00 -0.64
C PRO A 53 -8.34 13.39 0.80
N HIS A 54 -8.90 12.69 1.79
CA HIS A 54 -8.64 12.93 3.21
C HIS A 54 -7.47 12.11 3.77
N HIS A 55 -6.85 11.24 2.97
CA HIS A 55 -5.64 10.54 3.41
C HIS A 55 -4.46 11.52 3.49
N ALA A 56 -3.54 11.23 4.41
CA ALA A 56 -2.25 11.90 4.42
C ALA A 56 -1.55 11.68 3.07
N PRO A 57 -0.82 12.70 2.57
CA PRO A 57 0.06 12.52 1.42
C PRO A 57 1.04 11.37 1.66
N PRO A 58 1.45 10.64 0.60
CA PRO A 58 2.46 9.60 0.75
C PRO A 58 3.79 10.20 1.23
N LEU A 59 4.54 9.42 2.01
CA LEU A 59 5.95 9.72 2.25
C LEU A 59 6.71 9.47 0.96
N VAL A 60 7.26 10.54 0.37
CA VAL A 60 8.08 10.49 -0.84
C VAL A 60 9.48 10.95 -0.47
N GLU A 61 10.48 10.20 -0.92
CA GLU A 61 11.87 10.56 -0.70
C GLU A 61 12.23 11.82 -1.51
N ASP A 62 13.00 12.72 -0.89
CA ASP A 62 13.57 13.85 -1.59
C ASP A 62 14.77 13.36 -2.44
N PRO A 63 14.75 13.55 -3.77
CA PRO A 63 15.79 13.00 -4.65
C PRO A 63 17.18 13.62 -4.43
N ASP A 64 17.26 14.87 -3.94
CA ASP A 64 18.53 15.52 -3.62
C ASP A 64 19.10 14.98 -2.31
N VAL A 65 18.23 14.73 -1.32
CA VAL A 65 18.63 14.09 -0.06
C VAL A 65 19.08 12.65 -0.30
N ALA A 66 18.33 11.87 -1.09
CA ALA A 66 18.68 10.50 -1.45
C ALA A 66 20.06 10.44 -2.11
N ARG A 67 20.31 11.27 -3.13
CA ARG A 67 21.61 11.34 -3.81
C ARG A 67 22.76 11.70 -2.88
N ARG A 68 22.52 12.61 -1.92
CA ARG A 68 23.52 12.98 -0.92
C ARG A 68 23.83 11.80 0.01
N VAL A 69 22.83 11.04 0.44
CA VAL A 69 23.02 9.83 1.25
C VAL A 69 23.76 8.75 0.47
N ASP A 70 23.39 8.53 -0.79
CA ASP A 70 24.07 7.56 -1.69
C ASP A 70 25.57 7.88 -1.84
N ALA A 71 25.93 9.17 -1.96
CA ALA A 71 27.32 9.59 -2.03
C ALA A 71 28.09 9.29 -0.73
N LEU A 72 27.44 9.38 0.44
CA LEU A 72 28.04 9.00 1.73
C LEU A 72 28.19 7.48 1.89
N ALA A 73 27.31 6.72 1.24
CA ALA A 73 27.30 5.26 1.16
C ALA A 73 28.30 4.67 0.15
N ALA A 74 28.88 5.51 -0.72
CA ALA A 74 29.87 5.07 -1.72
C ALA A 74 31.11 4.42 -1.07
N ARG A 75 31.85 3.61 -1.85
CA ARG A 75 33.03 2.88 -1.36
C ARG A 75 34.04 3.82 -0.67
N ARG A 76 34.41 3.49 0.57
CA ARG A 76 35.26 4.31 1.48
C ARG A 76 34.60 5.59 2.03
N GLY A 77 33.32 5.80 1.75
CA GLY A 77 32.52 6.87 2.34
C GLY A 77 32.23 6.64 3.83
N PRO A 78 31.77 7.67 4.55
CA PRO A 78 31.58 7.61 6.00
C PRO A 78 30.51 6.58 6.43
N LEU A 79 29.59 6.18 5.53
CA LEU A 79 28.59 5.14 5.80
C LEU A 79 29.00 3.76 5.26
N ALA A 80 30.10 3.65 4.51
CA ALA A 80 30.48 2.44 3.78
C ALA A 80 30.76 1.21 4.66
N ARG A 81 30.97 1.38 5.98
CA ARG A 81 31.18 0.26 6.90
C ARG A 81 29.89 -0.42 7.37
N TRP A 82 28.73 0.16 7.06
CA TRP A 82 27.41 -0.30 7.51
C TRP A 82 26.55 -0.87 6.37
N LEU A 83 27.08 -0.91 5.15
CA LEU A 83 26.44 -1.37 3.92
C LEU A 83 27.30 -2.46 3.29
#